data_AF-A0A8T4NJ80-F1
#
_entry.id   AF-A0A8T4NJ80-F1
#
_cell.length_a   1.000
_cell.length_b   1.000
_cell.length_c   1.000
_cell.angle_alpha   90.00
_cell.angle_beta   90.00
_cell.angle_gamma   90.00
#
_symmetry.space_group_name_H-M   'P 1'
#
loop_
_entity.id
_entity.type
_entity.pdbx_description
1 polymer ?
#
loop_
_entity_poly.entity_id
_entity_poly.type
_entity_poly.pdbx_seq_one_letter_code
_entity_poly.pdbx_strand_id
1 'polypeptide(L)'
;MALRKASAYSKKKARPFTRKSRNKNRAYIKTVPGSKIAKFHQGAAEDYRAGKHSFFVRIIANQKTQIRDNALESCRMYLTKILDEQILGQYYLALKVYPHHILRENKLSAGAGADRISTGMTHSYGVVIGRAAIVNAGQEIFFISCSNEKAARLARDMLNVIKAKLPCATKVSFSNKS
;
A
#
# COMPACT_ATOMS: atom_id res chain seq x y z
N MET A 1 17.62 10.96 7.95
CA MET A 1 16.40 11.68 8.40
C MET A 1 15.27 10.66 8.54
N ALA A 2 14.65 10.57 9.71
CA ALA A 2 13.58 9.60 9.96
C ALA A 2 12.35 9.87 9.08
N LEU A 3 11.57 8.83 8.77
CA LEU A 3 10.33 8.98 8.01
C LEU A 3 9.29 9.77 8.83
N ARG A 4 8.68 10.78 8.23
CA ARG A 4 7.59 11.53 8.87
C ARG A 4 6.40 10.60 9.21
N LYS A 5 5.71 10.88 10.32
CA LYS A 5 4.52 10.14 10.76
C LYS A 5 3.48 10.03 9.63
N ALA A 6 2.81 8.87 9.53
CA ALA A 6 1.82 8.60 8.48
C ALA A 6 0.65 9.58 8.50
N SER A 7 0.24 10.01 9.69
CA SER A 7 -0.87 10.94 9.90
C SER A 7 -0.75 12.24 9.11
N ALA A 8 0.48 12.70 8.80
CA ALA A 8 0.72 13.88 7.98
C ALA A 8 0.24 13.73 6.52
N TYR A 9 0.12 12.49 6.04
CA TYR A 9 -0.25 12.17 4.65
C TYR A 9 -1.61 11.50 4.55
N SER A 10 -1.90 10.53 5.42
CA SER A 10 -2.99 9.56 5.21
C SER A 10 -4.37 10.19 5.01
N LYS A 11 -4.73 11.17 5.85
CA LYS A 11 -6.06 11.84 5.82
C LYS A 11 -6.07 13.10 4.97
N LYS A 12 -4.92 13.54 4.43
CA LYS A 12 -4.84 14.79 3.67
C LYS A 12 -5.42 14.57 2.28
N LYS A 13 -6.31 15.46 1.85
CA LYS A 13 -6.75 15.52 0.45
C LYS A 13 -5.56 15.92 -0.42
N ALA A 14 -5.12 15.03 -1.30
CA ALA A 14 -4.05 15.31 -2.25
C ALA A 14 -4.57 15.19 -3.69
N ARG A 15 -4.11 16.11 -4.55
CA ARG A 15 -4.23 15.95 -6.00
C ARG A 15 -3.15 14.94 -6.45
N PRO A 16 -3.47 13.99 -7.33
CA PRO A 16 -2.50 13.00 -7.79
C PRO A 16 -1.25 13.65 -8.42
N PHE A 17 -0.12 13.56 -7.72
CA PHE A 17 1.20 13.91 -8.22
C PHE A 17 1.87 12.66 -8.80
N THR A 18 1.70 12.45 -10.11
CA THR A 18 2.06 11.18 -10.79
C THR A 18 2.76 11.36 -12.13
N ARG A 19 2.87 12.59 -12.66
CA ARG A 19 3.40 12.86 -14.01
C ARG A 19 4.92 12.65 -14.12
N LYS A 20 5.31 11.38 -14.27
CA LYS A 20 6.65 10.94 -14.65
C LYS A 20 6.65 10.55 -16.14
N SER A 21 7.80 10.71 -16.79
CA SER A 21 7.99 10.35 -18.21
C SER A 21 9.38 9.74 -18.38
N ARG A 22 9.55 8.84 -19.35
CA ARG A 22 10.86 8.30 -19.74
C ARG A 22 11.78 9.42 -20.25
N ASN A 23 11.24 10.35 -21.03
CA ASN A 23 11.95 11.54 -21.44
C ASN A 23 11.91 12.58 -20.31
N LYS A 24 13.10 12.96 -19.79
CA LYS A 24 13.28 13.91 -18.69
C LYS A 24 12.72 15.29 -18.99
N ASN A 25 12.71 15.73 -20.25
CA ASN A 25 12.18 17.03 -20.65
C ASN A 25 10.66 17.09 -20.52
N ARG A 26 9.96 15.97 -20.77
CA ARG A 26 8.51 15.84 -20.63
C ARG A 26 8.06 15.47 -19.21
N ALA A 27 9.00 15.12 -18.32
CA ALA A 27 8.70 14.76 -16.94
C ALA A 27 8.56 16.01 -16.06
N TYR A 28 7.40 16.18 -15.42
CA TYR A 28 7.23 17.19 -14.36
C TYR A 28 7.91 16.75 -13.06
N ILE A 29 7.94 15.45 -12.81
CA ILE A 29 8.60 14.85 -11.64
C ILE A 29 9.93 14.29 -12.11
N LYS A 30 11.03 14.99 -11.79
CA LYS A 30 12.37 14.61 -12.25
C LYS A 30 12.93 13.39 -11.53
N THR A 31 12.73 13.30 -10.23
CA THR A 31 13.24 12.20 -9.40
C THR A 31 12.08 11.47 -8.76
N VAL A 32 11.99 10.17 -9.03
CA VAL A 32 10.90 9.31 -8.56
C VAL A 32 11.49 8.19 -7.69
N PRO A 33 11.11 8.10 -6.41
CA PRO A 33 11.51 7.01 -5.55
C PRO A 33 11.04 5.67 -6.11
N GLY A 34 11.88 4.65 -5.95
CA GLY A 34 11.52 3.27 -6.22
C GLY A 34 10.34 2.81 -5.35
N SER A 35 9.60 1.83 -5.83
CA SER A 35 8.55 1.18 -5.03
C SER A 35 9.19 0.27 -4.00
N LYS A 36 8.77 0.38 -2.73
CA LYS A 36 9.16 -0.58 -1.68
C LYS A 36 8.47 -1.94 -1.79
N ILE A 37 7.39 -2.02 -2.58
CA ILE A 37 6.65 -3.26 -2.77
C ILE A 37 7.43 -4.19 -3.69
N ALA A 38 7.73 -5.40 -3.22
CA ALA A 38 8.53 -6.38 -3.97
C ALA A 38 7.68 -7.15 -5.00
N LYS A 39 6.52 -7.68 -4.57
CA LYS A 39 5.62 -8.50 -5.41
C LYS A 39 4.18 -8.10 -5.18
N PHE A 40 3.40 -8.01 -6.26
CA PHE A 40 1.96 -7.74 -6.19
C PHE A 40 1.11 -9.01 -6.18
N HIS A 41 1.66 -10.11 -6.67
CA HIS A 41 0.99 -11.40 -6.78
C HIS A 41 1.89 -12.48 -6.19
N GLN A 42 1.32 -13.36 -5.35
CA GLN A 42 2.03 -14.43 -4.67
C GLN A 42 1.13 -15.65 -4.46
N GLY A 43 1.76 -16.80 -4.22
CA GLY A 43 1.06 -18.09 -4.09
C GLY A 43 0.72 -18.69 -5.45
N ALA A 44 -0.28 -19.59 -5.46
CA ALA A 44 -0.71 -20.38 -6.61
C ALA A 44 -1.55 -19.55 -7.60
N ALA A 45 -0.88 -18.64 -8.32
CA ALA A 45 -1.53 -17.77 -9.32
C ALA A 45 -2.11 -18.55 -10.51
N GLU A 46 -1.50 -19.68 -10.87
CA GLU A 46 -1.98 -20.56 -11.94
C GLU A 46 -3.28 -21.26 -11.55
N ASP A 47 -3.37 -21.79 -10.33
CA ASP A 47 -4.58 -22.44 -9.82
C ASP A 47 -5.74 -21.45 -9.67
N TYR A 48 -5.45 -20.22 -9.28
CA TYR A 48 -6.43 -19.14 -9.31
C TYR A 48 -6.95 -18.87 -10.74
N ARG A 49 -6.05 -18.77 -11.73
CA ARG A 49 -6.43 -18.56 -13.14
C ARG A 49 -7.19 -19.75 -13.74
N ALA A 50 -6.84 -20.96 -13.34
CA ALA A 50 -7.54 -22.19 -13.70
C ALA A 50 -8.90 -22.32 -12.99
N GLY A 51 -9.24 -21.42 -12.07
CA GLY A 51 -10.54 -21.39 -11.41
C GLY A 51 -10.72 -22.42 -10.29
N LYS A 52 -9.64 -23.01 -9.79
CA LYS A 52 -9.63 -24.03 -8.72
C LYS A 52 -9.89 -23.44 -7.32
N HIS A 53 -9.79 -22.13 -7.16
CA HIS A 53 -10.08 -21.46 -5.89
C HIS A 53 -11.57 -21.13 -5.80
N SER A 54 -12.22 -21.66 -4.76
CA SER A 54 -13.64 -21.43 -4.52
C SER A 54 -13.88 -20.28 -3.54
N PHE A 55 -12.95 -20.03 -2.61
CA PHE A 55 -13.16 -19.03 -1.56
C PHE A 55 -12.36 -17.76 -1.83
N PHE A 56 -12.98 -16.60 -1.57
CA PHE A 56 -12.38 -15.29 -1.75
C PHE A 56 -12.54 -14.44 -0.51
N VAL A 57 -11.44 -13.86 -0.05
CA VAL A 57 -11.40 -12.94 1.09
C VAL A 57 -10.75 -11.64 0.66
N ARG A 58 -11.42 -10.52 0.91
CA ARG A 58 -11.01 -9.18 0.48
C ARG A 58 -10.91 -8.26 1.67
N ILE A 59 -9.96 -7.35 1.66
CA ILE A 59 -9.95 -6.19 2.56
C ILE A 59 -10.18 -4.91 1.75
N ILE A 60 -11.20 -4.17 2.15
CA ILE A 60 -11.76 -3.04 1.41
C ILE A 60 -11.60 -1.79 2.28
N ALA A 61 -11.18 -0.68 1.67
CA ALA A 61 -11.11 0.61 2.35
C ALA A 61 -12.52 1.19 2.56
N ASN A 62 -12.84 1.64 3.78
CA ASN A 62 -14.13 2.31 4.05
C ASN A 62 -14.07 3.82 3.87
N GLN A 63 -12.88 4.38 3.70
CA GLN A 63 -12.68 5.83 3.59
C GLN A 63 -11.59 6.13 2.57
N LYS A 64 -11.66 7.34 1.99
CA LYS A 64 -10.59 7.84 1.12
C LYS A 64 -9.34 8.14 1.94
N THR A 65 -8.23 7.49 1.59
CA THR A 65 -6.97 7.63 2.32
C THR A 65 -5.77 7.51 1.39
N GLN A 66 -4.62 8.00 1.86
CA GLN A 66 -3.33 7.69 1.27
C GLN A 66 -2.66 6.58 2.07
N ILE A 67 -2.25 5.50 1.42
CA ILE A 67 -1.53 4.38 2.04
C ILE A 67 -0.12 4.35 1.46
N ARG A 68 0.88 4.46 2.33
CA ARG A 68 2.28 4.42 1.88
C ARG A 68 2.68 3.01 1.47
N ASP A 69 3.62 2.93 0.54
CA ASP A 69 4.18 1.67 0.04
C ASP A 69 4.78 0.80 1.16
N ASN A 70 5.40 1.43 2.17
CA ASN A 70 5.95 0.71 3.33
C ASN A 70 4.87 -0.01 4.16
N ALA A 71 3.69 0.59 4.33
CA ALA A 71 2.57 -0.02 5.02
C ALA A 71 2.01 -1.20 4.22
N LEU A 72 1.88 -1.05 2.90
CA LEU A 72 1.45 -2.13 2.01
C LEU A 72 2.42 -3.30 2.02
N GLU A 73 3.73 -3.03 1.94
CA GLU A 73 4.75 -4.09 1.98
C GLU A 73 4.78 -4.79 3.35
N SER A 74 4.61 -4.05 4.45
CA SER A 74 4.54 -4.61 5.81
C SER A 74 3.31 -5.51 6.03
N CYS A 75 2.19 -5.21 5.35
CA CYS A 75 1.02 -6.09 5.32
C CYS A 75 1.32 -7.32 4.47
N ARG A 76 1.87 -7.13 3.26
CA ARG A 76 2.21 -8.23 2.34
C ARG A 76 3.17 -9.22 2.99
N MET A 77 4.29 -8.78 3.55
CA MET A 77 5.27 -9.64 4.22
C MET A 77 4.65 -10.48 5.34
N TYR A 78 3.76 -9.87 6.13
CA TYR A 78 3.09 -10.56 7.22
C TYR A 78 2.09 -11.61 6.73
N LEU A 79 1.26 -11.25 5.73
CA LEU A 79 0.34 -12.19 5.11
C LEU A 79 1.12 -13.35 4.48
N THR A 80 2.14 -13.07 3.68
CA THR A 80 2.97 -14.11 3.04
C THR A 80 3.57 -15.06 4.07
N LYS A 81 4.19 -14.54 5.14
CA LYS A 81 4.82 -15.37 6.17
C LYS A 81 3.85 -16.42 6.72
N ILE A 82 2.66 -15.98 7.15
CA ILE A 82 1.70 -16.87 7.81
C ILE A 82 1.01 -17.80 6.79
N LEU A 83 0.69 -17.30 5.60
CA LEU A 83 0.05 -18.11 4.56
C LEU A 83 1.01 -19.19 4.04
N ASP A 84 2.30 -18.89 3.91
CA ASP A 84 3.33 -19.88 3.54
C ASP A 84 3.57 -20.91 4.65
N GLU A 85 3.51 -20.50 5.93
CA GLU A 85 3.65 -21.42 7.06
C GLU A 85 2.47 -22.39 7.21
N GLN A 86 1.24 -21.94 6.96
CA GLN A 86 0.04 -22.73 7.29
C GLN A 86 -0.71 -23.34 6.11
N ILE A 87 -0.67 -22.69 4.93
CA ILE A 87 -1.49 -23.07 3.77
C ILE A 87 -0.70 -22.99 2.46
N LEU A 88 0.57 -23.42 2.50
CA LEU A 88 1.48 -23.40 1.36
C LEU A 88 0.83 -24.00 0.10
N GLY A 89 0.89 -23.27 -1.02
CA GLY A 89 0.34 -23.70 -2.30
C GLY A 89 -1.19 -23.69 -2.42
N GLN A 90 -1.93 -23.42 -1.34
CA GLN A 90 -3.41 -23.42 -1.35
C GLN A 90 -4.03 -22.02 -1.40
N TYR A 91 -3.20 -20.99 -1.59
CA TYR A 91 -3.64 -19.61 -1.61
C TYR A 91 -3.07 -18.84 -2.80
N TYR A 92 -3.78 -17.80 -3.22
CA TYR A 92 -3.26 -16.75 -4.07
C TYR A 92 -3.55 -15.39 -3.41
N LEU A 93 -2.48 -14.64 -3.16
CA LEU A 93 -2.50 -13.31 -2.58
C LEU A 93 -2.22 -12.27 -3.67
N ALA A 94 -3.08 -11.25 -3.76
CA ALA A 94 -2.91 -10.11 -4.63
C ALA A 94 -3.05 -8.79 -3.87
N LEU A 95 -2.05 -7.92 -4.03
CA LEU A 95 -2.16 -6.51 -3.69
C LEU A 95 -2.79 -5.77 -4.88
N LYS A 96 -4.01 -5.25 -4.68
CA LYS A 96 -4.83 -4.65 -5.76
C LYS A 96 -4.53 -3.17 -5.97
N VAL A 97 -3.82 -2.53 -5.02
CA VAL A 97 -3.49 -1.10 -5.09
C VAL A 97 -2.01 -0.89 -5.43
N TYR A 98 -1.74 0.03 -6.35
CA TYR A 98 -0.38 0.42 -6.72
C TYR A 98 -0.07 1.85 -6.25
N PRO A 99 1.11 2.10 -5.64
CA PRO A 99 1.46 3.41 -5.11
C PRO A 99 1.93 4.35 -6.21
N HIS A 100 0.99 4.90 -6.99
CA HIS A 100 1.30 5.84 -8.08
C HIS A 100 1.68 7.23 -7.56
N HIS A 101 1.07 7.68 -6.46
CA HIS A 101 1.21 9.02 -5.96
C HIS A 101 2.57 9.23 -5.30
N ILE A 102 3.22 10.33 -5.64
CA ILE A 102 4.53 10.70 -5.10
C ILE A 102 4.33 11.71 -3.98
N LEU A 103 4.83 11.37 -2.79
CA LEU A 103 4.80 12.22 -1.60
C LEU A 103 5.94 13.22 -1.63
N ARG A 104 5.63 14.44 -1.17
CA ARG A 104 6.58 15.54 -1.08
C ARG A 104 6.63 16.09 0.34
N GLU A 105 7.80 16.57 0.72
CA GLU A 105 8.06 17.14 2.03
C GLU A 105 8.97 18.36 1.90
N ASN A 106 8.59 19.47 2.52
CA ASN A 106 9.52 20.59 2.74
C ASN A 106 10.41 20.21 3.92
N LYS A 107 11.67 19.88 3.66
CA LYS A 107 12.60 19.46 4.72
C LYS A 107 13.12 20.71 5.41
N LEU A 108 12.72 20.87 6.66
CA LEU A 108 13.31 21.89 7.53
C LEU A 108 14.57 21.31 8.16
N SER A 109 15.67 22.07 8.08
CA SER A 109 16.87 21.78 8.86
C SER A 109 16.51 21.92 10.34
N ALA A 110 16.88 20.93 11.14
CA ALA A 110 16.66 20.93 12.58
C ALA A 110 18.02 20.92 13.28
N GLY A 111 18.18 21.77 14.30
CA GLY A 111 19.43 21.95 15.04
C GLY A 111 19.66 23.41 15.42
N ALA A 112 20.64 23.67 16.28
CA ALA A 112 21.05 25.04 16.60
C ALA A 112 21.64 25.73 15.35
N GLY A 113 21.23 26.96 15.08
CA GLY A 113 21.67 27.71 13.89
C GLY A 113 21.01 27.31 12.56
N ALA A 114 19.99 26.44 12.59
CA ALA A 114 19.26 26.04 11.39
C ALA A 114 18.48 27.19 10.72
N ASP A 115 18.13 28.22 11.50
CA ASP A 115 17.54 29.48 11.07
C ASP A 115 18.41 30.24 10.06
N ARG A 116 19.75 30.07 10.12
CA ARG A 116 20.69 30.72 9.20
C ARG A 116 20.77 30.06 7.83
N ILE A 117 20.34 28.80 7.72
CA ILE A 117 20.48 27.97 6.52
C ILE A 117 19.10 27.65 5.91
N SER A 118 18.04 27.68 6.72
CA SER A 118 16.68 27.37 6.26
C SER A 118 15.98 28.62 5.73
N THR A 119 15.41 28.51 4.53
CA THR A 119 14.51 29.55 3.96
C THR A 119 13.12 29.58 4.63
N GLY A 120 12.90 28.79 5.67
CA GLY A 120 11.61 28.66 6.35
C GLY A 120 10.51 28.18 5.40
N MET A 121 9.49 29.03 5.20
CA MET A 121 8.34 28.74 4.33
C MET A 121 8.44 29.36 2.93
N THR A 122 9.45 30.19 2.70
CA THR A 122 9.76 30.75 1.38
C THR A 122 10.24 29.64 0.45
N HIS A 123 9.69 29.56 -0.77
CA HIS A 123 9.93 28.47 -1.72
C HIS A 123 9.70 27.06 -1.15
N SER A 124 8.70 26.89 -0.27
CA SER A 124 8.37 25.65 0.43
C SER A 124 7.82 24.49 -0.43
N TYR A 125 8.06 24.50 -1.74
CA TYR A 125 7.68 23.38 -2.59
C TYR A 125 8.53 22.16 -2.24
N GLY A 126 7.90 21.19 -1.58
CA GLY A 126 8.61 20.05 -1.02
C GLY A 126 9.34 19.19 -2.05
N VAL A 127 10.44 18.58 -1.59
CA VAL A 127 11.18 17.56 -2.35
C VAL A 127 10.47 16.22 -2.28
N VAL A 128 10.71 15.38 -3.27
CA VAL A 128 10.12 14.04 -3.32
C VAL A 128 10.72 13.13 -2.24
N ILE A 129 9.88 12.44 -1.46
CA ILE A 129 10.32 11.61 -0.32
C ILE A 129 9.91 10.15 -0.42
N GLY A 130 8.76 9.84 -1.05
CA GLY A 130 8.24 8.48 -1.06
C GLY A 130 7.02 8.32 -1.96
N ARG A 131 6.39 7.15 -1.86
CA ARG A 131 5.23 6.79 -2.67
C ARG A 131 4.04 6.42 -1.79
N ALA A 132 2.84 6.68 -2.30
CA ALA A 132 1.59 6.25 -1.69
C ALA A 132 0.58 5.82 -2.76
N ALA A 133 -0.31 4.91 -2.38
CA ALA A 133 -1.55 4.63 -3.10
C ALA A 133 -2.63 5.56 -2.57
N ILE A 134 -3.31 6.27 -3.47
CA ILE A 134 -4.54 6.98 -3.13
C ILE A 134 -5.67 5.96 -3.30
N VAL A 135 -6.33 5.62 -2.20
CA VAL A 135 -7.38 4.60 -2.16
C VAL A 135 -8.70 5.30 -1.86
N ASN A 136 -9.74 5.00 -2.63
CA ASN A 136 -11.09 5.52 -2.39
C ASN A 136 -11.90 4.59 -1.48
N ALA A 137 -12.99 5.10 -0.90
CA ALA A 137 -13.94 4.23 -0.19
C ALA A 137 -14.51 3.18 -1.16
N GLY A 138 -14.68 1.95 -0.69
CA GLY A 138 -15.12 0.80 -1.48
C GLY A 138 -14.02 0.11 -2.29
N GLN A 139 -12.80 0.66 -2.33
CA GLN A 139 -11.71 0.08 -3.12
C GLN A 139 -11.01 -1.06 -2.36
N GLU A 140 -10.79 -2.18 -3.06
CA GLU A 140 -10.04 -3.34 -2.54
C GLU A 140 -8.56 -3.01 -2.41
N ILE A 141 -7.97 -3.35 -1.26
CA ILE A 141 -6.54 -3.20 -0.99
C ILE A 141 -5.83 -4.54 -1.21
N PHE A 142 -6.22 -5.58 -0.47
CA PHE A 142 -5.73 -6.95 -0.63
C PHE A 142 -6.86 -7.90 -0.99
N PHE A 143 -6.50 -8.90 -1.77
CA PHE A 143 -7.34 -10.01 -2.19
C PHE A 143 -6.59 -11.32 -1.90
N ILE A 144 -7.27 -12.24 -1.24
CA ILE A 144 -6.78 -13.60 -1.03
C ILE A 144 -7.84 -14.55 -1.58
N SER A 145 -7.40 -15.52 -2.35
CA SER A 145 -8.25 -16.62 -2.80
C SER A 145 -7.68 -17.94 -2.31
N CYS A 146 -8.54 -18.88 -1.94
CA CYS A 146 -8.17 -20.15 -1.36
C CYS A 146 -9.00 -21.29 -1.97
N SER A 147 -8.43 -22.48 -2.04
CA SER A 147 -9.14 -23.70 -2.47
C SER A 147 -10.06 -24.26 -1.38
N ASN A 148 -9.65 -24.17 -0.11
CA ASN A 148 -10.35 -24.75 1.03
C ASN A 148 -10.98 -23.68 1.94
N GLU A 149 -12.13 -23.99 2.54
CA GLU A 149 -12.81 -23.12 3.49
C GLU A 149 -11.95 -22.87 4.75
N LYS A 150 -11.25 -23.89 5.26
CA LYS A 150 -10.37 -23.76 6.43
C LYS A 150 -9.26 -22.72 6.17
N ALA A 151 -8.68 -22.76 4.97
CA ALA A 151 -7.68 -21.79 4.54
C ALA A 151 -8.27 -20.38 4.40
N ALA A 152 -9.51 -20.27 3.93
CA ALA A 152 -10.21 -18.99 3.81
C ALA A 152 -10.57 -18.37 5.18
N ARG A 153 -10.92 -19.19 6.18
CA ARG A 153 -11.13 -18.74 7.56
C ARG A 153 -9.83 -18.17 8.15
N LEU A 154 -8.71 -18.88 7.99
CA LEU A 154 -7.40 -18.37 8.38
C LEU A 154 -7.07 -17.03 7.67
N ALA A 155 -7.28 -16.96 6.36
CA ALA A 155 -7.04 -15.73 5.60
C ALA A 155 -7.88 -14.55 6.11
N ARG A 156 -9.15 -14.79 6.50
CA ARG A 156 -10.02 -13.78 7.11
C ARG A 156 -9.46 -13.26 8.42
N ASP A 157 -8.97 -14.15 9.28
CA ASP A 157 -8.37 -13.76 10.57
C ASP A 157 -7.10 -12.94 10.36
N MET A 158 -6.26 -13.34 9.42
CA MET A 158 -5.04 -12.58 9.09
C MET A 158 -5.36 -11.21 8.48
N LEU A 159 -6.39 -11.12 7.63
CA LEU A 159 -6.86 -9.84 7.12
C LEU A 159 -7.45 -8.94 8.23
N ASN A 160 -7.99 -9.50 9.32
CA ASN A 160 -8.39 -8.72 10.49
C ASN A 160 -7.18 -8.16 11.25
N VAL A 161 -6.09 -8.94 11.39
CA VAL A 161 -4.89 -8.48 12.10
C VAL A 161 -4.20 -7.33 11.35
N ILE A 162 -4.09 -7.40 10.02
CA ILE A 162 -3.44 -6.33 9.25
C ILE A 162 -4.19 -4.99 9.27
N LYS A 163 -5.44 -4.94 9.75
CA LYS A 163 -6.20 -3.69 9.89
C LYS A 163 -5.41 -2.66 10.69
N ALA A 164 -4.68 -3.09 11.72
CA ALA A 164 -3.84 -2.23 12.55
C ALA A 164 -2.65 -1.60 11.79
N LYS A 165 -2.22 -2.20 10.66
CA LYS A 165 -1.13 -1.68 9.82
C LYS A 165 -1.60 -0.67 8.77
N LEU A 166 -2.91 -0.61 8.52
CA LEU A 166 -3.49 0.29 7.52
C LEU A 166 -3.93 1.60 8.19
N PRO A 167 -3.76 2.75 7.53
CA PRO A 167 -4.08 4.05 8.11
C PRO A 167 -5.57 4.38 8.08
N CYS A 168 -6.44 3.42 7.73
CA CYS A 168 -7.86 3.65 7.52
C CYS A 168 -8.74 2.55 8.08
N ALA A 169 -9.98 2.91 8.40
CA ALA A 169 -11.04 1.94 8.63
C ALA A 169 -11.21 1.05 7.39
N THR A 170 -11.29 -0.25 7.62
CA THR A 170 -11.38 -1.27 6.57
C THR A 170 -12.43 -2.31 6.91
N LYS A 171 -13.06 -2.86 5.87
CA LYS A 171 -14.00 -3.96 5.97
C LYS A 171 -13.37 -5.22 5.35
N VAL A 172 -13.54 -6.35 6.01
CA VAL A 172 -13.17 -7.66 5.44
C VAL A 172 -14.44 -8.28 4.85
N SER A 173 -14.37 -8.70 3.60
CA SER A 173 -15.45 -9.35 2.87
C SER A 173 -15.06 -10.79 2.58
N PHE A 174 -16.00 -11.71 2.79
CA PHE A 174 -15.87 -13.13 2.48
C PHE A 174 -16.93 -13.49 1.44
N SER A 175 -16.53 -14.20 0.40
CA SER A 175 -17.44 -14.68 -0.65
C SER A 175 -16.97 -16.05 -1.14
N ASN A 176 -17.92 -16.93 -1.44
CA ASN A 176 -17.66 -18.22 -2.09
C ASN A 176 -18.07 -18.14 -3.56
N LYS A 177 -17.42 -18.95 -4.39
CA LYS A 177 -17.81 -19.22 -5.77
C LYS A 177 -19.06 -20.11 -5.70
N SER A 178 -20.21 -19.55 -6.06
CA SER A 178 -21.45 -20.29 -6.27
C SER A 178 -21.31 -21.28 -7.42
#